data_AF-A0A960N6I7-F1
#
_entry.id   AF-A0A960N6I7-F1
#
_cell.length_a   1.000
_cell.length_b   1.000
_cell.length_c   1.000
_cell.angle_alpha   90.00
_cell.angle_beta   90.00
_cell.angle_gamma   90.00
#
_symmetry.space_group_name_H-M   'P 1'
#
loop_
_entity.id
_entity.type
_entity.pdbx_description
1 polymer ?
#
loop_
_entity_poly.entity_id
_entity_poly.type
_entity_poly.pdbx_seq_one_letter_code
_entity_poly.pdbx_strand_id
1 'polypeptide(L)'
;FIEKDSAINEEIDKLRHAATRSLLTRRDTLIVASVSCIFGLGSPEEYQNTVVELRVGANLRRDRVTRHLVDIQYNRNDMEFARGNFRVRGDTLEIFPAYEEVATRVEFFGDEIERIVEVDPLTGEILAEKQDAKIFPARHFVTTNDKLADAIRDIQLELAERLEILEREGRLLEAQRLRQRTMYDIEMLSETGFCP
;
A
#
# COMPACT_ATOMS: atom_id res chain seq x y z
N PHE A 1 2.80 18.70 -19.78
CA PHE A 1 2.18 18.18 -18.55
C PHE A 1 0.70 18.48 -18.67
N ILE A 2 -0.13 17.44 -18.84
CA ILE A 2 -1.59 17.57 -18.70
C ILE A 2 -1.84 17.07 -17.29
N GLU A 3 -2.04 18.01 -16.37
CA GLU A 3 -2.51 17.72 -15.02
C GLU A 3 -3.92 17.15 -15.18
N LYS A 4 -4.02 15.83 -15.21
CA LYS A 4 -5.32 15.16 -15.13
C LYS A 4 -5.64 15.12 -13.65
N ASP A 5 -6.63 15.92 -13.24
CA ASP A 5 -7.36 15.69 -12.00
C ASP A 5 -8.08 14.35 -12.12
N SER A 6 -7.35 13.26 -11.87
CA SER A 6 -7.91 11.92 -11.87
C SER A 6 -8.55 11.69 -10.52
N ALA A 7 -9.86 11.92 -10.43
CA ALA A 7 -10.65 11.39 -9.33
C ALA A 7 -10.63 9.87 -9.42
N ILE A 8 -10.01 9.22 -8.43
CA ILE A 8 -10.02 7.77 -8.30
C ILE A 8 -11.41 7.38 -7.80
N ASN A 9 -12.06 6.46 -8.51
CA ASN A 9 -13.29 5.84 -8.02
C ASN A 9 -12.92 4.73 -7.03
N GLU A 10 -13.27 4.91 -5.76
CA GLU A 10 -12.94 3.97 -4.67
C GLU A 10 -13.51 2.57 -4.89
N GLU A 11 -14.68 2.46 -5.53
CA GLU A 11 -15.29 1.16 -5.81
C GLU A 11 -14.50 0.39 -6.87
N ILE A 12 -14.02 1.08 -7.91
CA ILE A 12 -13.16 0.47 -8.93
C ILE A 12 -11.84 0.03 -8.30
N ASP A 13 -11.25 0.85 -7.43
CA ASP A 13 -9.98 0.52 -6.77
C ASP A 13 -10.12 -0.70 -5.83
N LYS A 14 -11.20 -0.75 -5.04
CA LYS A 14 -11.61 -1.93 -4.26
C LYS A 14 -11.66 -3.20 -5.11
N LEU A 15 -12.34 -3.14 -6.26
CA LEU A 15 -12.50 -4.29 -7.16
C LEU A 15 -11.16 -4.74 -7.76
N ARG A 16 -10.25 -3.80 -8.06
CA ARG A 16 -8.89 -4.13 -8.53
C ARG A 16 -8.07 -4.86 -7.47
N HIS A 17 -8.13 -4.40 -6.23
CA HIS A 17 -7.48 -5.10 -5.12
C HIS A 17 -8.11 -6.47 -4.82
N ALA A 18 -9.44 -6.59 -4.89
CA ALA A 18 -10.12 -7.86 -4.73
C ALA A 18 -9.74 -8.88 -5.83
N ALA A 19 -9.60 -8.43 -7.08
CA ALA A 19 -9.20 -9.26 -8.21
C ALA A 19 -7.78 -9.82 -8.03
N THR A 20 -6.82 -8.95 -7.71
CA THR A 20 -5.41 -9.33 -7.48
C THR A 20 -5.25 -10.25 -6.28
N ARG A 21 -5.91 -9.96 -5.16
CA ARG A 21 -5.97 -10.87 -4.01
C ARG A 21 -6.49 -12.26 -4.40
N SER A 22 -7.59 -12.31 -5.15
CA SER A 22 -8.23 -13.57 -5.52
C SER A 22 -7.29 -14.45 -6.36
N LEU A 23 -6.55 -13.86 -7.32
CA LEU A 23 -5.54 -14.59 -8.10
C LEU A 23 -4.43 -15.21 -7.24
N LEU A 24 -4.02 -14.54 -6.16
CA LEU A 24 -2.91 -14.99 -5.32
C LEU A 24 -3.34 -15.97 -4.23
N THR A 25 -4.63 -16.00 -3.89
CA THR A 25 -5.17 -16.82 -2.80
C THR A 25 -5.89 -18.08 -3.26
N ARG A 26 -6.47 -18.08 -4.47
CA ARG A 26 -7.27 -19.21 -4.97
C ARG A 26 -7.15 -19.40 -6.48
N ARG A 27 -7.26 -20.65 -6.94
CA ARG A 27 -7.13 -21.00 -8.37
C ARG A 27 -8.43 -20.84 -9.16
N ASP A 28 -9.57 -20.92 -8.49
CA ASP A 28 -10.91 -20.79 -9.04
C ASP A 28 -11.35 -19.32 -9.10
N THR A 29 -10.58 -18.52 -9.84
CA THR A 29 -10.79 -17.08 -10.02
C THR A 29 -11.06 -16.77 -11.50
N LEU A 30 -12.15 -16.05 -11.79
CA LEU A 30 -12.44 -15.48 -13.11
C LEU A 30 -12.51 -13.96 -12.98
N ILE A 31 -11.72 -13.23 -13.77
CA ILE A 31 -11.69 -11.77 -13.78
C ILE A 31 -12.20 -11.27 -15.13
N VAL A 32 -13.18 -10.37 -15.09
CA VAL A 32 -13.60 -9.57 -16.26
C VAL A 32 -12.87 -8.23 -16.17
N ALA A 33 -12.04 -7.93 -17.17
CA ALA A 33 -11.24 -6.71 -17.18
C ALA A 33 -11.38 -5.96 -18.52
N SER A 34 -11.23 -4.64 -18.45
CA SER A 34 -11.01 -3.80 -19.63
C SER A 34 -9.55 -3.92 -20.11
N VAL A 35 -9.20 -3.17 -21.16
CA VAL A 35 -7.79 -2.99 -21.61
C VAL A 35 -6.88 -2.50 -20.47
N SER A 36 -7.41 -2.05 -19.33
CA SER A 36 -6.59 -1.71 -18.18
C SER A 36 -5.69 -2.86 -17.68
N CYS A 37 -5.98 -4.12 -18.01
CA CYS A 37 -5.19 -5.28 -17.59
C CYS A 37 -3.80 -5.39 -18.25
N ILE A 38 -3.53 -4.62 -19.30
CA ILE A 38 -2.20 -4.58 -19.93
C ILE A 38 -1.32 -3.44 -19.41
N PHE A 39 -1.84 -2.55 -18.55
CA PHE A 39 -1.01 -1.55 -17.88
C PHE A 39 -0.25 -2.16 -16.71
N GLY A 40 0.93 -1.58 -16.43
CA GLY A 40 1.80 -2.03 -15.35
C GLY A 40 1.07 -2.11 -14.02
N LEU A 41 1.32 -3.20 -13.31
CA LEU A 41 0.99 -3.39 -11.91
C LEU A 41 2.33 -3.67 -11.19
N GLY A 42 2.39 -3.48 -9.87
CA GLY A 42 3.55 -3.89 -9.08
C GLY A 42 3.86 -5.39 -9.25
N SER A 43 5.08 -5.79 -8.91
CA SER A 43 5.50 -7.19 -9.04
C SER A 43 4.58 -8.09 -8.19
N PRO A 44 4.01 -9.17 -8.75
CA PRO A 44 3.20 -10.10 -7.98
C PRO A 44 3.97 -10.73 -6.81
N GLU A 45 5.27 -10.96 -6.98
CA GLU A 45 6.14 -11.52 -5.95
C GLU A 45 6.32 -10.53 -4.78
N GLU A 46 6.53 -9.25 -5.08
CA GLU A 46 6.63 -8.21 -4.04
C GLU A 46 5.32 -8.03 -3.30
N TYR A 47 4.21 -8.07 -4.03
CA TYR A 47 2.87 -7.98 -3.45
C TYR A 47 2.56 -9.17 -2.52
N GLN A 48 3.09 -10.36 -2.81
CA GLN A 48 2.98 -11.53 -1.92
C GLN A 48 3.92 -11.45 -0.72
N ASN A 49 5.17 -11.00 -0.92
CA ASN A 49 6.19 -10.95 0.13
C ASN A 49 5.91 -9.88 1.20
N THR A 50 5.04 -8.92 0.90
CA THR A 50 4.63 -7.85 1.81
C THR A 50 3.35 -8.19 2.58
N VAL A 51 2.75 -9.37 2.38
CA VAL A 51 1.54 -9.76 3.10
C VAL A 51 1.80 -9.91 4.59
N VAL A 52 0.96 -9.29 5.42
CA VAL A 52 0.97 -9.49 6.87
C VAL A 52 0.16 -10.73 7.19
N GLU A 53 0.85 -11.79 7.61
CA GLU A 53 0.22 -13.03 8.07
C GLU A 53 -0.01 -13.00 9.58
N LEU A 54 -1.25 -13.26 9.98
CA LEU A 54 -1.72 -13.27 11.37
C LEU A 54 -2.31 -14.64 11.67
N ARG A 55 -1.92 -15.25 12.78
CA ARG A 55 -2.43 -16.56 13.20
C ARG A 55 -2.60 -16.58 14.72
N VAL A 56 -3.73 -17.13 15.19
CA VAL A 56 -3.99 -17.33 16.62
C VAL A 56 -2.88 -18.21 17.23
N GLY A 57 -2.38 -17.82 18.40
CA GLY A 57 -1.27 -18.46 19.10
C GLY A 57 0.13 -18.07 18.59
N ALA A 58 0.23 -17.21 17.58
CA ALA A 58 1.52 -16.70 17.13
C ALA A 58 2.06 -15.66 18.11
N ASN A 59 3.34 -15.79 18.47
CA ASN A 59 4.07 -14.79 19.26
C ASN A 59 4.55 -13.66 18.33
N LEU A 60 3.69 -12.66 18.16
CA LEU A 60 3.91 -11.53 17.28
C LEU A 60 3.55 -10.23 18.02
N ARG A 61 4.57 -9.41 18.28
CA ARG A 61 4.39 -8.12 18.95
C ARG A 61 3.49 -7.20 18.11
N ARG A 62 2.43 -6.64 18.70
CA ARG A 62 1.53 -5.69 18.04
C ARG A 62 2.27 -4.56 17.33
N ASP A 63 3.31 -3.99 17.96
CA ASP A 63 4.09 -2.89 17.39
C ASP A 63 4.90 -3.28 16.13
N ARG A 64 5.18 -4.58 15.93
CA ARG A 64 5.75 -5.06 14.67
C ARG A 64 4.69 -5.14 13.58
N VAL A 65 3.49 -5.60 13.94
CA VAL A 65 2.35 -5.66 13.01
C VAL A 65 2.00 -4.26 12.52
N THR A 66 1.89 -3.28 13.42
CA THR A 66 1.54 -1.91 13.04
C THR A 66 2.59 -1.25 12.14
N ARG A 67 3.88 -1.48 12.39
CA ARG A 67 4.94 -1.00 11.48
C ARG A 67 4.81 -1.63 10.09
N HIS A 68 4.64 -2.96 10.04
CA HIS A 68 4.48 -3.65 8.76
C HIS A 68 3.23 -3.16 8.01
N LEU A 69 2.11 -2.90 8.69
CA LEU A 69 0.92 -2.29 8.09
C LEU A 69 1.21 -0.93 7.44
N VAL A 70 2.01 -0.08 8.10
CA VAL A 70 2.45 1.19 7.52
C VAL A 70 3.33 0.97 6.30
N ASP A 71 4.27 0.03 6.35
CA ASP A 71 5.13 -0.32 5.21
C ASP A 71 4.31 -0.76 3.98
N ILE A 72 3.16 -1.40 4.20
CA ILE A 72 2.21 -1.80 3.15
C ILE A 72 1.09 -0.79 2.90
N GLN A 73 1.36 0.48 3.19
CA GLN A 73 0.55 1.65 2.82
C GLN A 73 -0.78 1.78 3.56
N TYR A 74 -0.92 1.17 4.74
CA TYR A 74 -2.05 1.46 5.60
C TYR A 74 -1.78 2.66 6.50
N ASN A 75 -2.82 3.47 6.73
CA ASN A 75 -2.72 4.62 7.62
C ASN A 75 -3.24 4.30 9.01
N ARG A 76 -2.51 4.71 10.04
CA ARG A 76 -3.05 4.67 11.40
C ARG A 76 -4.05 5.82 11.59
N ASN A 77 -5.30 5.51 11.84
CA ASN A 77 -6.34 6.51 12.11
C ASN A 77 -7.30 6.03 13.20
N ASP A 78 -7.09 6.52 14.42
CA ASP A 78 -7.88 6.11 15.59
C ASP A 78 -9.27 6.79 15.64
N MET A 79 -9.49 7.86 14.87
CA MET A 79 -10.76 8.60 14.81
C MET A 79 -11.69 8.09 13.70
N GLU A 80 -11.17 7.96 12.48
CA GLU A 80 -11.93 7.56 11.30
C GLU A 80 -11.49 6.18 10.81
N PHE A 81 -12.38 5.21 10.97
CA PHE A 81 -12.12 3.82 10.59
C PHE A 81 -12.66 3.53 9.18
N ALA A 82 -11.91 3.99 8.19
CA ALA A 82 -12.17 3.79 6.76
C ALA A 82 -11.24 2.70 6.18
N ARG A 83 -11.53 2.27 4.94
CA ARG A 83 -10.73 1.30 4.18
C ARG A 83 -9.29 1.79 4.04
N GLY A 84 -8.33 0.86 4.15
CA GLY A 84 -6.91 1.20 4.10
C GLY A 84 -6.37 1.81 5.39
N ASN A 85 -7.20 1.89 6.44
CA ASN A 85 -6.77 2.35 7.76
C ASN A 85 -6.73 1.21 8.77
N PHE A 86 -5.96 1.42 9.84
CA PHE A 86 -6.03 0.61 11.04
C PHE A 86 -6.07 1.51 12.28
N ARG A 87 -6.56 0.97 13.39
CA ARG A 87 -6.59 1.65 14.69
C ARG A 87 -6.24 0.71 15.82
N VAL A 88 -5.74 1.29 16.91
CA VAL A 88 -5.32 0.53 18.11
C VAL A 88 -6.12 1.00 19.31
N ARG A 89 -6.75 0.05 20.02
CA ARG A 89 -7.52 0.30 21.24
C ARG A 89 -7.09 -0.68 22.32
N GLY A 90 -6.18 -0.24 23.20
CA GLY A 90 -5.58 -1.13 24.19
C GLY A 90 -4.89 -2.29 23.49
N ASP A 91 -5.26 -3.52 23.84
CA ASP A 91 -4.67 -4.75 23.28
C ASP A 91 -5.37 -5.23 22.00
N THR A 92 -6.27 -4.42 21.44
CA THR A 92 -6.97 -4.71 20.19
C THR A 92 -6.43 -3.88 19.04
N LEU A 93 -6.11 -4.55 17.93
CA LEU A 93 -5.80 -3.95 16.65
C LEU A 93 -6.97 -4.21 15.69
N GLU A 94 -7.53 -3.15 15.13
CA GLU A 94 -8.55 -3.26 14.09
C GLU A 94 -7.98 -2.75 12.78
N ILE A 95 -8.15 -3.53 11.72
CA ILE A 95 -7.61 -3.28 10.39
C ILE A 95 -8.79 -3.32 9.44
N PHE A 96 -8.97 -2.29 8.61
CA PHE A 96 -9.97 -2.29 7.56
C PHE A 96 -9.27 -2.48 6.21
N PRO A 97 -9.26 -3.71 5.64
CA PRO A 97 -8.58 -3.95 4.38
C PRO A 97 -9.12 -3.10 3.24
N ALA A 98 -8.25 -2.62 2.35
CA ALA A 98 -8.64 -1.79 1.20
C ALA A 98 -9.65 -2.51 0.27
N TYR A 99 -9.63 -3.85 0.27
CA TYR A 99 -10.35 -4.71 -0.65
C TYR A 99 -11.56 -5.45 -0.06
N GLU A 100 -11.86 -5.25 1.22
CA GLU A 100 -12.96 -5.93 1.92
C GLU A 100 -14.06 -4.96 2.34
N GLU A 101 -15.23 -5.48 2.67
CA GLU A 101 -16.31 -4.69 3.32
C GLU A 101 -16.35 -4.92 4.83
N VAL A 102 -15.66 -5.97 5.30
CA VAL A 102 -15.51 -6.31 6.71
C VAL A 102 -14.13 -5.92 7.21
N ALA A 103 -14.02 -5.58 8.49
CA ALA A 103 -12.75 -5.32 9.14
C ALA A 103 -12.24 -6.56 9.87
N THR A 104 -10.93 -6.67 10.02
CA THR A 104 -10.27 -7.70 10.82
C THR A 104 -9.91 -7.11 12.18
N ARG A 105 -10.43 -7.69 13.26
CA ARG A 105 -10.05 -7.37 14.63
C ARG A 105 -9.14 -8.47 15.17
N VAL A 106 -8.01 -8.05 15.73
CA VAL A 106 -6.97 -8.91 16.30
C VAL A 106 -6.80 -8.53 17.76
N GLU A 107 -7.03 -9.47 18.66
CA GLU A 107 -6.89 -9.30 20.10
C GLU A 107 -5.55 -9.94 20.53
N PHE A 108 -4.76 -9.19 21.28
CA PHE A 108 -3.45 -9.60 21.77
C PHE A 108 -3.48 -9.86 23.27
N PHE A 109 -2.73 -10.85 23.72
CA PHE A 109 -2.37 -11.06 25.11
C PHE A 109 -0.85 -10.89 25.27
N GLY A 110 -0.43 -9.67 25.62
CA GLY A 110 0.98 -9.30 25.58
C GLY A 110 1.54 -9.30 24.16
N ASP A 111 2.40 -10.27 23.86
CA ASP A 111 3.02 -10.45 22.53
C ASP A 111 2.41 -11.64 21.75
N GLU A 112 1.32 -12.24 22.22
CA GLU A 112 0.65 -13.37 21.56
C GLU A 112 -0.70 -12.94 20.97
N ILE A 113 -1.03 -13.44 19.78
CA ILE A 113 -2.37 -13.25 19.18
C ILE A 113 -3.33 -14.24 19.84
N GLU A 114 -4.27 -13.74 20.64
CA GLU A 114 -5.25 -14.56 21.36
C GLU A 114 -6.46 -14.88 20.47
N ARG A 115 -6.93 -13.90 19.68
CA ARG A 115 -8.16 -14.04 18.89
C ARG A 115 -8.14 -13.19 17.63
N ILE A 116 -8.69 -13.74 16.55
CA ILE A 116 -8.91 -13.03 15.29
C ILE A 116 -10.39 -13.16 14.90
N VAL A 117 -11.04 -12.04 14.64
CA VAL A 117 -12.45 -12.00 14.22
C VAL A 117 -12.68 -11.04 13.06
N GLU A 118 -13.63 -11.37 12.20
CA GLU A 118 -14.20 -10.45 11.22
C GLU A 118 -15.32 -9.65 11.89
N VAL A 119 -15.33 -8.33 11.70
CA VAL A 119 -16.32 -7.43 12.29
C VAL A 119 -16.90 -6.49 11.24
N ASP A 120 -18.16 -6.11 11.45
CA ASP A 120 -18.76 -5.00 10.72
C ASP A 120 -18.07 -3.69 11.15
N PRO A 121 -17.51 -2.90 10.21
CA PRO A 121 -16.75 -1.68 10.55
C PRO A 121 -17.62 -0.54 11.10
N LEU A 122 -18.93 -0.55 10.84
CA LEU A 122 -19.89 0.45 11.30
C LEU A 122 -20.50 0.08 12.65
N THR A 123 -21.00 -1.14 12.80
CA THR A 123 -21.71 -1.58 14.00
C THR A 123 -20.78 -2.20 15.05
N GLY A 124 -19.63 -2.73 14.63
CA GLY A 124 -18.71 -3.48 15.49
C GLY A 124 -19.17 -4.90 15.81
N GLU A 125 -20.25 -5.37 15.19
CA GLU A 125 -20.77 -6.73 15.33
C GLU A 125 -19.75 -7.77 14.84
N ILE A 126 -19.61 -8.87 15.59
CA ILE A 126 -18.72 -9.98 15.22
C ILE A 126 -19.45 -10.86 14.19
N LEU A 127 -18.88 -10.95 13.00
CA LEU A 127 -19.45 -11.72 11.89
C LEU A 127 -18.92 -13.15 11.86
N ALA A 128 -17.63 -13.34 12.13
CA ALA A 128 -17.00 -14.66 12.15
C ALA A 128 -15.72 -14.66 13.00
N GLU A 129 -15.39 -15.82 13.57
CA GLU A 129 -14.06 -16.07 14.15
C GLU A 129 -13.15 -16.78 13.14
N LYS A 130 -11.86 -16.45 13.16
CA LYS A 130 -10.85 -17.03 12.27
C LYS A 130 -9.66 -17.54 13.06
N GLN A 131 -9.01 -18.58 12.54
CA GLN A 131 -7.74 -19.08 13.06
C GLN A 131 -6.53 -18.32 12.49
N ASP A 132 -6.69 -17.77 11.29
CA ASP A 132 -5.68 -16.98 10.59
C ASP A 132 -6.31 -15.89 9.71
N ALA A 133 -5.53 -14.85 9.43
CA ALA A 133 -5.88 -13.78 8.51
C ALA A 133 -4.64 -13.31 7.74
N LYS A 134 -4.85 -12.91 6.49
CA LYS A 134 -3.80 -12.33 5.63
C LYS A 134 -4.20 -10.93 5.21
N ILE A 135 -3.38 -9.94 5.55
CA ILE A 135 -3.61 -8.55 5.16
C ILE A 135 -2.66 -8.22 4.01
N PHE A 136 -3.25 -7.99 2.83
CA PHE A 136 -2.52 -7.61 1.62
C PHE A 136 -2.30 -6.09 1.58
N PRO A 137 -1.33 -5.60 0.80
CA PRO A 137 -1.08 -4.17 0.68
C PRO A 137 -2.29 -3.33 0.28
N ALA A 138 -2.38 -2.12 0.83
CA ALA A 138 -3.45 -1.17 0.54
C ALA A 138 -3.31 -0.50 -0.84
N ARG A 139 -2.17 -0.68 -1.52
CA ARG A 139 -1.89 -0.21 -2.88
C ARG A 139 -1.20 -1.29 -3.71
N HIS A 140 -1.42 -1.31 -5.02
CA HIS A 140 -0.77 -2.29 -5.92
C HIS A 140 0.71 -2.04 -6.16
N PHE A 141 1.17 -0.80 -5.94
CA PHE A 141 2.56 -0.42 -6.06
C PHE A 141 3.10 -0.23 -4.65
N VAL A 142 3.72 -1.28 -4.12
CA VAL A 142 4.46 -1.22 -2.86
C VAL A 142 5.90 -1.58 -3.16
N THR A 143 6.80 -0.67 -2.79
CA THR A 143 8.23 -0.81 -2.98
C THR A 143 8.88 -0.75 -1.60
N THR A 144 9.84 -1.63 -1.34
CA THR A 144 10.61 -1.59 -0.09
C THR A 144 11.50 -0.35 -0.04
N ASN A 145 11.78 0.17 1.17
CA ASN A 145 12.64 1.34 1.37
C ASN A 145 14.03 1.20 0.70
N ASP A 146 14.63 0.00 0.72
CA ASP A 146 15.93 -0.23 0.08
C ASP A 146 15.88 -0.02 -1.43
N LYS A 147 14.88 -0.62 -2.10
CA LYS A 147 14.64 -0.42 -3.53
C LYS A 147 14.28 1.01 -3.88
N LEU A 148 13.55 1.70 -3.01
CA LEU A 148 13.24 3.12 -3.20
C LEU A 148 14.51 3.97 -3.16
N ALA A 149 15.42 3.71 -2.20
CA ALA A 149 16.69 4.41 -2.11
C ALA A 149 17.58 4.15 -3.33
N ASP A 150 17.63 2.90 -3.82
CA ASP A 150 18.34 2.56 -5.05
C ASP A 150 17.75 3.31 -6.26
N ALA A 151 16.43 3.30 -6.41
CA ALA A 151 15.73 4.00 -7.49
C ALA A 151 15.96 5.52 -7.45
N ILE A 152 15.95 6.14 -6.27
CA ILE A 152 16.24 7.57 -6.12
C ILE A 152 17.64 7.91 -6.65
N ARG A 153 18.65 7.07 -6.38
CA ARG A 153 20.01 7.28 -6.91
C ARG A 153 20.03 7.17 -8.43
N ASP A 154 19.35 6.19 -9.00
CA ASP A 154 19.28 6.01 -10.45
C ASP A 154 18.58 7.21 -11.13
N ILE A 155 17.49 7.72 -10.55
CA ILE A 155 16.79 8.91 -11.01
C ILE A 155 17.71 10.14 -10.96
N GLN A 156 18.51 10.30 -9.90
CA GLN A 156 19.46 11.41 -9.78
C GLN A 156 20.57 11.35 -10.85
N LEU A 157 21.06 10.14 -11.16
CA LEU A 157 22.05 9.93 -12.21
C LEU A 157 21.47 10.29 -13.59
N GLU A 158 20.29 9.76 -13.93
CA GLU A 158 19.62 10.06 -15.20
C GLU A 158 19.28 11.56 -15.31
N LEU A 159 18.84 12.19 -14.23
CA LEU A 159 18.57 13.62 -14.19
C LEU A 159 19.85 14.41 -14.52
N ALA A 160 20.98 14.07 -13.92
CA ALA A 160 22.25 14.75 -14.19
C ALA A 160 22.66 14.65 -15.67
N GLU A 161 22.57 13.45 -16.26
CA GLU A 161 22.85 13.22 -17.68
C GLU A 161 21.89 14.02 -18.58
N ARG A 162 20.60 14.03 -18.25
CA ARG A 162 19.59 14.70 -19.06
C ARG A 162 19.71 16.22 -19.00
N LEU A 163 20.05 16.76 -17.84
CA LEU A 163 20.29 18.19 -17.67
C LEU A 163 21.50 18.66 -18.49
N GLU A 164 22.59 17.88 -18.50
CA GLU A 164 23.78 18.20 -19.31
C GLU A 164 23.44 18.26 -20.81
N ILE A 165 22.63 17.33 -21.31
CA ILE A 165 22.16 17.34 -22.71
C ILE A 165 21.34 18.62 -22.99
N LEU A 166 20.37 18.94 -22.15
CA LEU A 166 19.50 20.12 -22.34
C LEU A 166 20.28 21.43 -22.27
N GLU A 167 21.24 21.54 -21.35
CA GLU A 167 22.09 22.72 -21.21
C GLU A 167 23.01 22.89 -22.44
N ARG A 168 23.59 21.79 -22.96
CA ARG A 168 24.39 21.81 -24.21
C ARG A 168 23.56 22.18 -25.44
N GLU A 169 22.29 21.80 -25.48
CA GLU A 169 21.34 22.19 -26.54
C GLU A 169 20.82 23.64 -26.39
N GLY A 170 21.23 24.37 -25.36
CA GLY A 170 20.76 25.73 -25.08
C GLY A 170 19.34 25.80 -24.51
N ARG A 171 18.76 24.67 -24.10
CA ARG A 171 17.39 24.51 -23.60
C ARG A 171 17.32 24.74 -22.08
N LEU A 172 17.80 25.90 -21.66
CA LEU A 172 18.00 26.24 -20.24
C LEU A 172 16.68 26.26 -19.44
N LEU A 173 15.58 26.68 -20.07
CA LEU A 173 14.27 26.72 -19.41
C LEU A 173 13.72 25.32 -19.15
N GLU A 174 13.87 24.40 -20.09
CA GLU A 174 13.48 23.00 -19.90
C GLU A 174 14.36 22.29 -18.89
N ALA A 175 15.67 22.56 -18.89
CA ALA A 175 16.58 22.05 -17.88
C ALA A 175 16.17 22.52 -16.47
N GLN A 176 15.86 23.81 -16.31
CA GLN A 176 15.38 24.35 -15.03
C GLN A 176 14.07 23.71 -14.59
N ARG A 177 13.08 23.57 -15.49
CA ARG A 177 11.79 22.93 -15.16
C ARG A 177 11.95 21.48 -14.75
N LEU A 178 12.77 20.71 -15.49
CA LEU A 178 13.03 19.31 -15.19
C LEU A 178 13.69 19.18 -13.81
N ARG A 179 14.76 19.95 -13.56
CA ARG A 179 15.47 19.95 -12.28
C ARG A 179 14.54 20.27 -11.11
N GLN A 180 13.73 21.33 -11.22
CA GLN A 180 12.82 21.72 -10.13
C GLN A 180 11.79 20.64 -9.82
N ARG A 181 11.15 20.08 -10.86
CA ARG A 181 10.12 19.06 -10.65
C ARG A 181 10.71 17.76 -10.10
N THR A 182 11.77 17.25 -10.71
CA THR A 182 12.37 15.98 -10.29
C THR A 182 12.95 16.05 -8.87
N MET A 183 13.57 17.17 -8.48
CA MET A 183 14.10 17.29 -7.11
C MET A 183 12.99 17.37 -6.06
N TYR A 184 11.88 18.04 -6.36
CA TYR A 184 10.71 18.05 -5.49
C TYR A 184 10.10 16.64 -5.35
N ASP A 185 9.95 15.91 -6.46
CA ASP A 185 9.42 14.55 -6.45
C ASP A 185 10.36 13.60 -5.66
N ILE A 186 11.69 13.75 -5.77
CA ILE A 186 12.67 13.00 -4.96
C ILE A 186 12.55 13.30 -3.46
N GLU A 187 12.37 14.57 -3.09
CA GLU A 187 12.19 14.98 -1.69
C GLU A 187 10.92 14.34 -1.11
N MET A 188 9.80 14.42 -1.83
CA MET A 188 8.54 13.77 -1.47
C MET A 188 8.66 12.25 -1.34
N LEU A 189 9.33 11.59 -2.28
CA LEU A 189 9.62 10.15 -2.21
C LEU A 189 10.47 9.79 -0.98
N SER A 190 11.45 10.63 -0.63
CA SER A 190 12.35 10.38 0.51
C SER A 190 11.64 10.53 1.85
N GLU A 191 10.73 11.51 1.97
CA GLU A 191 10.01 11.79 3.22
C GLU A 191 8.77 10.91 3.42
N THR A 192 8.03 10.64 2.34
CA THR A 192 6.69 10.02 2.42
C THR A 192 6.59 8.68 1.70
N GLY A 193 7.62 8.29 0.94
CA GLY A 193 7.58 7.09 0.10
C GLY A 193 6.72 7.23 -1.16
N PHE A 194 6.21 8.43 -1.44
CA PHE A 194 5.29 8.69 -2.54
C PHE A 194 5.46 10.10 -3.13
N CYS A 195 5.25 10.26 -4.44
CA CYS A 195 5.14 11.56 -5.11
C CYS A 195 3.99 11.54 -6.13
N PRO A 196 3.31 12.68 -6.35
CA PRO A 196 2.17 12.80 -7.28
C PRO A 196 2.56 12.95 -8.76
#